data_AF-A0A8H6E5L7-F1
#
_entry.id   AF-A0A8H6E5L7-F1
#
_cell.length_a   1.000
_cell.length_b   1.000
_cell.length_c   1.000
_cell.angle_alpha   90.00
_cell.angle_beta   90.00
_cell.angle_gamma   90.00
#
_symmetry.space_group_name_H-M   'P 1'
#
loop_
_entity.id
_entity.type
_entity.pdbx_description
1 polymer ?
#
loop_
_entity_poly.entity_id
_entity_poly.type
_entity_poly.pdbx_seq_one_letter_code
_entity_poly.pdbx_strand_id
1 'polypeptide(L)'
;ACIVTAPSQEVPLLLNLLIFFLPLASADRAFRDYKSADDVLDRVDLLSTSLKKSDHKSIDIVHFKPEILNMPVFRPRDEQNIATATGRSRGADAFGKMFTALGHRAGYPDNITVRACRRSALMETDKNHSETAHIKFSGQLKRDIYGKSYVYRVAEVDGAASFLGIVSRHDHIENNCSMGARRNPRLYQCLPAKEKLKFQDREDIVRLDTDIQSLKTRLMGLNTAEVRPIQQRQRHLETQRQRLYLEELARL
;
A
#
# COMPACT_ATOMS: atom_id res chain seq x y z
N ALA A 1 21.95 -0.58 -5.45
CA ALA A 1 21.72 0.87 -5.42
C ALA A 1 20.28 1.12 -5.86
N CYS A 2 19.48 1.84 -5.06
CA CYS A 2 18.14 2.27 -5.49
C CYS A 2 18.26 3.70 -6.02
N ILE A 3 17.71 3.96 -7.21
CA ILE A 3 17.67 5.29 -7.81
C ILE A 3 16.31 5.89 -7.44
N VAL A 4 16.31 6.98 -6.68
CA VAL A 4 15.11 7.76 -6.40
C VAL A 4 15.05 8.91 -7.40
N THR A 5 14.16 8.82 -8.37
CA THR A 5 13.90 9.91 -9.32
C THR A 5 12.73 10.76 -8.81
N ALA A 6 12.89 12.08 -8.78
CA ALA A 6 11.77 12.99 -8.60
C ALA A 6 10.85 12.91 -9.85
N PRO A 7 9.55 12.61 -9.70
CA PRO A 7 8.63 12.59 -10.83
C PRO A 7 8.43 14.01 -11.39
N SER A 8 8.37 14.13 -12.72
CA SER A 8 8.18 15.38 -13.46
C SER A 8 6.72 15.89 -13.47
N GLN A 9 5.80 15.12 -12.89
CA GLN A 9 4.43 15.53 -12.58
C GLN A 9 4.26 15.47 -11.07
N GLU A 10 3.41 16.34 -10.50
CA GLU A 10 2.96 16.28 -9.10
C GLU A 10 2.13 15.02 -8.88
N VAL A 11 2.80 13.87 -8.92
CA VAL A 11 2.24 12.58 -8.60
C VAL A 11 2.29 12.48 -7.07
N PRO A 12 1.15 12.25 -6.39
CA PRO A 12 1.16 12.05 -4.94
C PRO A 12 2.26 11.08 -4.53
N LEU A 13 3.07 11.43 -3.53
CA LEU A 13 4.16 10.58 -3.01
C LEU A 13 3.70 9.14 -2.72
N LEU A 14 2.43 8.96 -2.36
CA LEU A 14 1.78 7.65 -2.17
C LEU A 14 1.86 6.73 -3.40
N LEU A 15 2.05 7.25 -4.61
CA LEU A 15 2.15 6.44 -5.82
C LEU A 15 3.60 6.04 -6.15
N ASN A 16 4.59 6.53 -5.40
CA ASN A 16 5.96 6.03 -5.49
C ASN A 16 6.11 4.76 -4.64
N LEU A 17 6.14 3.61 -5.33
CA LEU A 17 6.20 2.29 -4.67
C LEU A 17 7.42 2.11 -3.75
N LEU A 18 8.52 2.83 -3.99
CA LEU A 18 9.72 2.76 -3.16
C LEU A 18 9.52 3.38 -1.78
N ILE A 19 8.62 4.36 -1.65
CA ILE A 19 8.37 5.06 -0.39
C ILE A 19 7.75 4.12 0.65
N PHE A 20 6.92 3.15 0.23
CA PHE A 20 6.37 2.16 1.16
C PHE A 20 7.43 1.27 1.78
N PHE A 21 8.57 1.08 1.11
CA PHE A 21 9.67 0.26 1.62
C PHE A 21 10.69 1.07 2.42
N LEU A 22 10.66 2.41 2.30
CA LEU A 22 11.60 3.29 3.00
C LEU A 22 11.49 3.12 4.53
N PRO A 23 10.30 3.12 5.17
CA PRO A 23 10.19 2.89 6.62
C PRO A 23 10.70 1.51 7.05
N LEU A 24 10.48 0.48 6.23
CA LEU A 24 10.95 -0.89 6.52
C LEU A 24 12.48 -0.95 6.47
N ALA A 25 13.08 -0.39 5.42
CA ALA A 25 14.53 -0.31 5.28
C ALA A 25 15.18 0.54 6.39
N SER A 26 14.55 1.65 6.79
CA SER A 26 15.02 2.49 7.89
C SER A 26 14.90 1.78 9.24
N ALA A 27 13.81 1.06 9.50
CA ALA A 27 13.65 0.25 10.72
C ALA A 27 14.74 -0.81 10.85
N ASP A 28 15.16 -1.41 9.73
CA ASP A 28 16.26 -2.37 9.66
C ASP A 28 17.65 -1.72 9.71
N ARG A 29 17.73 -0.38 9.73
CA ARG A 29 18.99 0.39 9.60
C ARG A 29 19.78 -0.01 8.36
N ALA A 30 19.07 -0.26 7.25
CA ALA A 30 19.59 -0.75 5.98
C ALA A 30 20.56 0.22 5.30
N PHE A 31 20.37 1.52 5.51
CA PHE A 31 21.20 2.55 4.91
C PHE A 31 22.50 2.75 5.70
N ARG A 32 23.59 2.97 4.96
CA ARG A 32 24.90 3.28 5.55
C ARG A 32 24.92 4.69 6.13
N ASP A 33 24.40 5.64 5.36
CA ASP A 33 24.58 7.07 5.58
C ASP A 33 23.36 7.74 6.25
N TYR A 34 22.22 7.04 6.35
CA TYR A 34 20.96 7.55 6.89
C TYR A 34 20.44 6.66 8.02
N LYS A 35 19.93 7.26 9.11
CA LYS A 35 19.42 6.52 10.27
C LYS A 35 17.91 6.34 10.22
N SER A 36 17.20 7.26 9.59
CA SER A 36 15.75 7.27 9.53
C SER A 36 15.23 7.49 8.11
N ALA A 37 13.93 7.27 7.91
CA ALA A 37 13.25 7.61 6.66
C ALA A 37 13.22 9.14 6.45
N ASP A 38 13.06 9.89 7.55
CA ASP A 38 13.02 11.36 7.52
C ASP A 38 14.37 11.93 7.08
N ASP A 39 15.50 11.36 7.53
CA ASP A 39 16.84 11.78 7.09
C ASP A 39 17.01 11.69 5.57
N VAL A 40 16.40 10.67 4.95
CA VAL A 40 16.43 10.49 3.49
C VAL A 40 15.54 11.52 2.80
N LEU A 41 14.35 11.79 3.36
CA LEU A 41 13.42 12.77 2.80
C LEU A 41 13.97 14.21 2.95
N ASP A 42 14.53 14.56 4.10
CA ASP A 42 15.21 15.84 4.34
C ASP A 42 16.34 16.06 3.33
N ARG A 43 17.11 15.00 3.02
CA ARG A 43 18.14 15.07 1.99
C ARG A 43 17.55 15.32 0.60
N VAL A 44 16.43 14.68 0.27
CA VAL A 44 15.72 14.90 -1.00
C VAL A 44 15.21 16.35 -1.10
N ASP A 45 14.71 16.92 0.00
CA ASP A 45 14.21 18.29 0.06
C ASP A 45 15.36 19.33 -0.03
N LEU A 46 16.49 19.06 0.60
CA LEU A 46 17.70 19.87 0.44
C LEU A 46 18.24 19.84 -1.00
N LEU A 47 18.18 18.67 -1.65
CA LEU A 47 18.57 18.56 -3.05
C LEU A 47 17.59 19.32 -3.94
N SER A 48 16.28 19.15 -3.75
CA SER A 48 15.25 19.80 -4.56
C SER A 48 15.31 21.34 -4.49
N THR A 49 15.70 21.89 -3.33
CA THR A 49 15.91 23.33 -3.15
C THR A 49 17.22 23.84 -3.75
N SER A 50 18.26 23.01 -3.80
CA SER A 50 19.58 23.36 -4.36
C SER A 50 19.67 23.25 -5.89
N LEU A 51 18.80 22.45 -6.51
CA LEU A 51 18.84 22.16 -7.94
C LEU A 51 18.09 23.23 -8.72
N LYS A 52 18.76 23.80 -9.73
CA LYS A 52 18.08 24.69 -10.68
C LYS A 52 17.14 23.85 -11.54
N LYS A 53 16.03 24.44 -11.97
CA LYS A 53 14.98 23.82 -12.79
C LYS A 53 15.48 23.17 -14.10
N SER A 54 16.73 23.40 -14.52
CA SER A 54 17.37 22.75 -15.68
C SER A 54 18.12 21.46 -15.36
N ASP A 55 18.44 21.18 -14.09
CA ASP A 55 19.21 20.01 -13.66
C ASP A 55 18.28 18.82 -13.39
N HIS A 56 17.61 18.35 -14.44
CA HIS A 56 16.60 17.28 -14.36
C HIS A 56 17.13 15.88 -13.97
N LYS A 57 18.37 15.74 -13.47
CA LYS A 57 19.04 14.44 -13.32
C LYS A 57 20.01 14.35 -12.15
N SER A 58 19.69 14.90 -10.98
CA SER A 58 20.46 14.56 -9.78
C SER A 58 20.09 13.15 -9.30
N ILE A 59 20.84 12.16 -9.75
CA ILE A 59 20.80 10.82 -9.17
C ILE A 59 21.65 10.88 -7.90
N ASP A 60 21.02 11.02 -6.74
CA ASP A 60 21.74 10.75 -5.47
C ASP A 60 21.70 9.24 -5.20
N ILE A 61 22.85 8.70 -4.80
CA ILE A 61 23.04 7.25 -4.64
C ILE A 61 22.92 6.91 -3.16
N VAL A 62 21.83 6.23 -2.80
CA VAL A 62 21.69 5.71 -1.44
C VAL A 62 22.48 4.40 -1.30
N HIS A 63 23.47 4.42 -0.40
CA HIS A 63 24.30 3.26 -0.09
C HIS A 63 23.68 2.40 1.01
N PHE A 64 23.59 1.10 0.75
CA PHE A 64 23.15 0.09 1.72
C PHE A 64 24.34 -0.48 2.47
N LYS A 65 24.12 -0.91 3.72
CA LYS A 65 25.12 -1.67 4.46
C LYS A 65 25.32 -3.06 3.83
N PRO A 66 26.56 -3.54 3.74
CA PRO A 66 26.86 -4.82 3.09
C PRO A 66 26.14 -5.99 3.76
N GLU A 67 25.98 -5.93 5.08
CA GLU A 67 25.31 -6.97 5.89
C GLU A 67 23.83 -7.18 5.53
N ILE A 68 23.16 -6.17 4.96
CA ILE A 68 21.71 -6.18 4.71
C ILE A 68 21.39 -6.54 3.25
N LEU A 69 22.38 -6.57 2.36
CA LEU A 69 22.17 -6.79 0.92
C LEU A 69 21.49 -8.13 0.60
N ASN A 70 21.75 -9.16 1.40
CA ASN A 70 21.17 -10.49 1.22
C ASN A 70 19.91 -10.73 2.06
N MET A 71 19.45 -9.72 2.82
CA MET A 71 18.26 -9.84 3.65
C MET A 71 17.01 -9.43 2.86
N PRO A 72 15.96 -10.27 2.85
CA PRO A 72 14.72 -9.92 2.17
C PRO A 72 13.97 -8.81 2.93
N VAL A 73 13.42 -7.86 2.18
CA VAL A 73 12.57 -6.78 2.73
C VAL A 73 11.31 -7.38 3.40
N PHE A 74 10.69 -8.37 2.76
CA PHE A 74 9.54 -9.08 3.32
C PHE A 74 9.96 -10.39 3.96
N ARG A 75 10.00 -10.42 5.30
CA ARG A 75 10.35 -11.59 6.11
C ARG A 75 9.12 -12.35 6.64
N PRO A 76 9.25 -13.62 7.06
CA PRO A 76 8.24 -14.35 7.82
C PRO A 76 7.72 -13.54 9.02
N ARG A 77 6.46 -13.78 9.44
CA ARG A 77 5.76 -12.96 10.43
C ARG A 77 6.46 -12.96 11.80
N ASP A 78 7.10 -14.06 12.12
CA ASP A 78 7.92 -14.32 13.30
C ASP A 78 9.33 -13.71 13.21
N GLU A 79 9.78 -13.31 12.02
CA GLU A 79 11.14 -12.82 11.75
C GLU A 79 11.18 -11.34 11.34
N GLN A 80 10.28 -10.51 11.89
CA GLN A 80 10.25 -9.06 11.61
C GLN A 80 11.41 -8.30 12.24
N ASN A 81 12.07 -8.83 13.28
CA ASN A 81 13.31 -8.28 13.78
C ASN A 81 14.49 -8.81 12.95
N ILE A 82 15.30 -7.92 12.38
CA ILE A 82 16.44 -8.30 11.53
C ILE A 82 17.51 -9.08 12.31
N ALA A 83 17.69 -8.79 13.60
CA ALA A 83 18.68 -9.46 14.44
C ALA A 83 18.40 -10.96 14.63
N THR A 84 17.14 -11.38 14.49
CA THR A 84 16.69 -12.77 14.63
C THR A 84 16.25 -13.38 13.31
N ALA A 85 16.49 -12.69 12.19
CA ALA A 85 16.03 -13.14 10.88
C ALA A 85 16.94 -14.25 10.34
N THR A 86 16.33 -15.27 9.76
CA THR A 86 17.03 -16.41 9.14
C THR A 86 17.44 -16.14 7.69
N GLY A 87 17.12 -14.96 7.15
CA GLY A 87 17.29 -14.62 5.75
C GLY A 87 16.20 -15.20 4.83
N ARG A 88 15.19 -15.89 5.38
CA ARG A 88 14.06 -16.40 4.61
C ARG A 88 13.15 -15.27 4.16
N SER A 89 12.68 -15.34 2.92
CA SER A 89 11.65 -14.44 2.40
C SER A 89 10.26 -14.95 2.79
N ARG A 90 9.31 -14.02 2.92
CA ARG A 90 7.89 -14.36 3.09
C ARG A 90 7.39 -15.14 1.86
N GLY A 91 6.70 -16.25 2.11
CA GLY A 91 6.11 -17.07 1.05
C GLY A 91 4.98 -16.36 0.32
N ALA A 92 4.81 -16.68 -0.98
CA ALA A 92 3.78 -16.11 -1.83
C ALA A 92 2.35 -16.39 -1.33
N ASP A 93 2.09 -17.59 -0.80
CA ASP A 93 0.80 -17.96 -0.21
C ASP A 93 0.45 -17.08 1.00
N ALA A 94 1.42 -16.86 1.89
CA ALA A 94 1.24 -16.00 3.06
C ALA A 94 0.93 -14.55 2.66
N PHE A 95 1.62 -14.03 1.63
CA PHE A 95 1.31 -12.71 1.08
C PHE A 95 -0.09 -12.67 0.46
N GLY A 96 -0.47 -13.69 -0.33
CA GLY A 96 -1.79 -13.79 -0.94
C GLY A 96 -2.92 -13.75 0.10
N LYS A 97 -2.79 -14.50 1.19
CA LYS A 97 -3.75 -14.48 2.30
C LYS A 97 -3.87 -13.10 2.96
N MET A 98 -2.75 -12.41 3.18
CA MET A 98 -2.75 -11.04 3.71
C MET A 98 -3.43 -10.05 2.75
N PHE A 99 -3.15 -10.17 1.46
CA PHE A 99 -3.72 -9.31 0.43
C PHE A 99 -5.23 -9.52 0.29
N THR A 100 -5.70 -10.77 0.33
CA THR A 100 -7.12 -11.10 0.36
C THR A 100 -7.81 -10.54 1.60
N ALA A 101 -7.21 -10.69 2.79
CA ALA A 101 -7.75 -10.09 4.01
C ALA A 101 -7.84 -8.56 3.93
N LEU A 102 -6.86 -7.90 3.29
CA LEU A 102 -6.90 -6.47 3.01
C LEU A 102 -8.06 -6.12 2.06
N GLY A 103 -8.28 -6.91 1.00
CA GLY A 103 -9.39 -6.73 0.07
C GLY A 103 -10.76 -6.78 0.77
N HIS A 104 -10.97 -7.77 1.64
CA HIS A 104 -12.18 -7.89 2.45
C HIS A 104 -12.41 -6.65 3.33
N ARG A 105 -11.36 -6.18 4.02
CA ARG A 105 -11.41 -4.94 4.82
C ARG A 105 -11.67 -3.69 3.97
N ALA A 106 -11.24 -3.71 2.71
CA ALA A 106 -11.49 -2.63 1.77
C ALA A 106 -12.92 -2.66 1.17
N GLY A 107 -13.75 -3.64 1.56
CA GLY A 107 -15.15 -3.77 1.16
C GLY A 107 -15.37 -4.64 -0.07
N TYR A 108 -14.39 -5.44 -0.48
CA TYR A 108 -14.55 -6.40 -1.57
C TYR A 108 -15.03 -7.75 -1.00
N PRO A 109 -16.26 -8.21 -1.33
CA PRO A 109 -16.77 -9.50 -0.89
C PRO A 109 -16.03 -10.69 -1.54
N ASP A 110 -15.47 -10.48 -2.73
CA ASP A 110 -14.73 -11.50 -3.47
C ASP A 110 -13.22 -11.33 -3.21
N ASN A 111 -12.50 -12.45 -3.23
CA ASN A 111 -11.06 -12.44 -3.00
C ASN A 111 -10.33 -11.64 -4.08
N ILE A 112 -9.79 -10.47 -3.71
CA ILE A 112 -8.84 -9.77 -4.57
C ILE A 112 -7.51 -10.54 -4.54
N THR A 113 -6.98 -10.82 -5.72
CA THR A 113 -5.67 -11.47 -5.88
C THR A 113 -4.68 -10.52 -6.55
N VAL A 114 -3.40 -10.70 -6.24
CA VAL A 114 -2.30 -9.98 -6.91
C VAL A 114 -2.33 -10.18 -8.43
N ARG A 115 -2.74 -11.38 -8.86
CA ARG A 115 -2.91 -11.71 -10.29
C ARG A 115 -4.01 -10.88 -10.94
N ALA A 116 -5.10 -10.59 -10.23
CA ALA A 116 -6.17 -9.72 -10.72
C ALA A 116 -5.68 -8.27 -10.87
N CYS A 117 -4.94 -7.73 -9.90
CA CYS A 117 -4.33 -6.40 -10.02
C CYS A 117 -3.37 -6.33 -11.21
N ARG A 118 -2.52 -7.34 -11.38
CA ARG A 118 -1.61 -7.45 -12.52
C ARG A 118 -2.38 -7.53 -13.84
N ARG A 119 -3.47 -8.31 -13.90
CA ARG A 119 -4.33 -8.40 -15.09
C ARG A 119 -4.88 -7.03 -15.49
N SER A 120 -5.43 -6.30 -14.54
CA SER A 120 -5.94 -4.94 -14.75
C SER A 120 -4.85 -4.00 -15.27
N ALA A 121 -3.68 -4.00 -14.64
CA ALA A 121 -2.54 -3.17 -15.10
C ALA A 121 -2.08 -3.52 -16.52
N LEU A 122 -2.07 -4.81 -16.88
CA LEU A 122 -1.71 -5.25 -18.23
C LEU A 122 -2.73 -4.83 -19.28
N MET A 123 -4.03 -4.98 -18.97
CA MET A 123 -5.11 -4.52 -19.86
C MET A 123 -5.03 -3.01 -20.10
N GLU A 124 -4.78 -2.21 -19.06
CA GLU A 124 -4.63 -0.77 -19.20
C GLU A 124 -3.38 -0.37 -20.01
N THR A 125 -2.30 -1.15 -19.87
CA THR A 125 -1.07 -0.93 -20.63
C THR A 125 -1.26 -1.26 -22.10
N ASP A 126 -1.98 -2.33 -22.41
CA ASP A 126 -2.28 -2.79 -23.78
C ASP A 126 -3.11 -1.76 -24.56
N LYS A 127 -4.02 -1.04 -23.89
CA LYS A 127 -4.82 0.05 -24.50
C LYS A 127 -3.97 1.26 -24.88
N ASN A 128 -3.02 1.64 -24.02
CA ASN A 128 -2.35 2.94 -24.09
C ASN A 128 -0.91 2.87 -24.65
N HIS A 129 -0.34 1.67 -24.79
CA HIS A 129 1.07 1.50 -25.14
C HIS A 129 1.30 0.43 -26.21
N SER A 130 2.49 0.46 -26.82
CA SER A 130 2.88 -0.54 -27.80
C SER A 130 3.06 -1.92 -27.16
N GLU A 131 2.88 -2.95 -27.99
CA GLU A 131 3.07 -4.35 -27.58
C GLU A 131 4.46 -4.60 -26.95
N THR A 132 5.51 -4.00 -27.51
CA THR A 132 6.87 -4.10 -26.96
C THR A 132 6.99 -3.50 -25.57
N ALA A 133 6.32 -2.36 -25.32
CA ALA A 133 6.27 -1.75 -23.99
C ALA A 133 5.47 -2.62 -23.01
N HIS A 134 4.35 -3.19 -23.46
CA HIS A 134 3.55 -4.13 -22.68
C HIS A 134 4.34 -5.40 -22.30
N ILE A 135 5.07 -6.01 -23.24
CA ILE A 135 5.92 -7.19 -22.97
C ILE A 135 7.00 -6.85 -21.94
N LYS A 136 7.66 -5.70 -22.07
CA LYS A 136 8.66 -5.24 -21.09
C LYS A 136 8.05 -4.95 -19.71
N PHE A 137 6.92 -4.26 -19.66
CA PHE A 137 6.21 -3.96 -18.41
C PHE A 137 5.71 -5.22 -17.71
N SER A 138 5.17 -6.17 -18.48
CA SER A 138 4.75 -7.45 -17.97
C SER A 138 5.93 -8.35 -17.59
N GLY A 139 7.13 -8.15 -18.12
CA GLY A 139 8.24 -9.09 -17.95
C GLY A 139 7.93 -10.47 -18.56
N GLN A 140 7.04 -10.53 -19.55
CA GLN A 140 6.75 -11.76 -20.28
C GLN A 140 7.79 -11.97 -21.38
N LEU A 141 8.08 -13.24 -21.69
CA LEU A 141 8.97 -13.59 -22.81
C LEU A 141 8.20 -13.84 -24.12
N LYS A 142 6.93 -14.27 -24.02
CA LYS A 142 6.10 -14.65 -25.17
C LYS A 142 4.85 -13.78 -25.23
N ARG A 143 4.53 -13.31 -26.43
CA ARG A 143 3.36 -12.49 -26.75
C ARG A 143 2.05 -13.14 -26.33
N ASP A 144 1.90 -14.42 -26.62
CA ASP A 144 0.63 -15.14 -26.48
C ASP A 144 0.25 -15.48 -25.04
N ILE A 145 1.13 -15.24 -24.06
CA ILE A 145 0.80 -15.36 -22.63
C ILE A 145 -0.28 -14.36 -22.24
N TYR A 146 -0.20 -13.13 -22.76
CA TYR A 146 -1.18 -12.10 -22.48
C TYR A 146 -2.59 -12.50 -22.97
N GLY A 147 -2.73 -12.83 -24.25
CA GLY A 147 -3.99 -13.28 -24.84
C GLY A 147 -4.61 -14.48 -24.14
N LYS A 148 -3.78 -15.46 -23.73
CA LYS A 148 -4.26 -16.71 -23.10
C LYS A 148 -4.66 -16.53 -21.63
N SER A 149 -3.94 -15.72 -20.87
CA SER A 149 -4.02 -15.71 -19.40
C SER A 149 -4.51 -14.40 -18.79
N TYR A 150 -4.43 -13.29 -19.53
CA TYR A 150 -4.66 -11.95 -18.99
C TYR A 150 -5.74 -11.17 -19.73
N VAL A 151 -5.96 -11.38 -21.03
CA VAL A 151 -7.10 -10.77 -21.73
C VAL A 151 -8.41 -11.22 -21.09
N TYR A 152 -9.35 -10.30 -20.92
CA TYR A 152 -10.67 -10.63 -20.35
C TYR A 152 -11.39 -11.66 -21.22
N ARG A 153 -12.23 -12.52 -20.61
CA ARG A 153 -12.92 -13.56 -21.37
C ARG A 153 -13.95 -12.99 -22.35
N VAL A 154 -14.48 -11.81 -22.04
CA VAL A 154 -15.39 -11.09 -22.94
C VAL A 154 -14.56 -10.29 -23.92
N ALA A 155 -14.93 -10.37 -25.20
CA ALA A 155 -14.29 -9.58 -26.24
C ALA A 155 -14.50 -8.09 -25.95
N GLU A 156 -13.42 -7.32 -26.03
CA GLU A 156 -13.48 -5.85 -25.92
C GLU A 156 -13.94 -5.17 -27.22
N VAL A 157 -14.19 -5.98 -28.25
CA VAL A 157 -14.73 -5.52 -29.53
C VAL A 157 -16.24 -5.59 -29.48
N ASP A 158 -16.91 -4.47 -29.74
CA ASP A 158 -18.34 -4.43 -30.00
C ASP A 158 -18.61 -5.11 -31.35
N GLY A 159 -18.87 -6.42 -31.30
CA GLY A 159 -19.11 -7.23 -32.49
C GLY A 159 -20.33 -6.77 -33.28
N ALA A 160 -21.37 -6.27 -32.60
CA ALA A 160 -22.57 -5.77 -33.25
C ALA A 160 -22.28 -4.46 -33.99
N ALA A 161 -21.57 -3.52 -33.35
CA ALA A 161 -21.18 -2.28 -34.01
C ALA A 161 -20.23 -2.53 -35.19
N SER A 162 -19.29 -3.46 -35.02
CA SER A 162 -18.36 -3.86 -36.08
C SER A 162 -19.08 -4.48 -37.27
N PHE A 163 -20.08 -5.33 -37.03
CA PHE A 163 -20.89 -5.95 -38.07
C PHE A 163 -21.78 -4.93 -38.80
N LEU A 164 -22.34 -3.97 -38.07
CA LEU A 164 -23.25 -2.96 -38.62
C LEU A 164 -22.55 -1.71 -39.17
N GLY A 165 -21.23 -1.61 -39.03
CA GLY A 165 -20.44 -0.44 -39.46
C GLY A 165 -20.76 0.84 -38.69
N ILE A 166 -21.27 0.73 -37.46
CA ILE A 166 -21.64 1.86 -36.61
C ILE A 166 -20.57 2.14 -35.56
N VAL A 167 -20.66 3.30 -34.92
CA VAL A 167 -19.73 3.69 -33.86
C VAL A 167 -19.82 2.70 -32.69
N SER A 168 -18.67 2.11 -32.34
CA SER A 168 -18.54 1.18 -31.21
C SER A 168 -18.89 1.86 -29.90
N ARG A 169 -19.70 1.17 -29.08
CA ARG A 169 -20.02 1.62 -27.72
C ARG A 169 -19.19 0.83 -26.73
N HIS A 170 -18.36 1.49 -25.94
CA HIS A 170 -17.51 0.79 -24.95
C HIS A 170 -18.19 0.67 -23.57
N ASP A 171 -19.20 1.50 -23.28
CA ASP A 171 -19.86 1.58 -21.97
C ASP A 171 -20.38 0.23 -21.47
N HIS A 172 -20.97 -0.58 -22.37
CA HIS A 172 -21.54 -1.88 -22.02
C HIS A 172 -20.46 -2.94 -21.77
N ILE A 173 -19.32 -2.84 -22.45
CA ILE A 173 -18.15 -3.71 -22.27
C ILE A 173 -17.49 -3.39 -20.93
N GLU A 174 -17.26 -2.11 -20.65
CA GLU A 174 -16.68 -1.65 -19.39
C GLU A 174 -17.58 -1.98 -18.20
N ASN A 175 -18.90 -1.83 -18.33
CA ASN A 175 -19.86 -2.25 -17.31
C ASN A 175 -19.78 -3.76 -17.06
N ASN A 176 -19.70 -4.58 -18.10
CA ASN A 176 -19.54 -6.04 -17.94
C ASN A 176 -18.20 -6.43 -17.29
N CYS A 177 -17.14 -5.68 -17.55
CA CYS A 177 -15.83 -5.85 -16.89
C CYS A 177 -15.86 -5.41 -15.42
N SER A 178 -16.56 -4.32 -15.10
CA SER A 178 -16.66 -3.78 -13.73
C SER A 178 -17.54 -4.63 -12.81
N MET A 179 -18.56 -5.31 -13.36
CA MET A 179 -19.39 -6.26 -12.64
C MET A 179 -18.61 -7.45 -12.06
N GLY A 180 -17.42 -7.76 -12.59
CA GLY A 180 -16.52 -8.80 -12.07
C GLY A 180 -15.78 -8.42 -10.79
N ALA A 181 -15.67 -7.13 -10.47
CA ALA A 181 -15.03 -6.62 -9.26
C ALA A 181 -16.06 -5.91 -8.39
N ARG A 182 -16.97 -6.71 -7.81
CA ARG A 182 -17.96 -6.19 -6.85
C ARG A 182 -17.19 -5.56 -5.69
N ARG A 183 -17.45 -4.28 -5.44
CA ARG A 183 -17.02 -3.58 -4.24
C ARG A 183 -18.29 -3.09 -3.56
N ASN A 184 -18.48 -3.43 -2.30
CA ASN A 184 -19.56 -2.85 -1.53
C ASN A 184 -19.10 -1.49 -0.98
N PRO A 185 -19.53 -0.36 -1.56
CA PRO A 185 -19.11 0.96 -1.10
C PRO A 185 -19.74 1.31 0.25
N ARG A 186 -20.79 0.58 0.64
CA ARG A 186 -21.52 0.71 1.90
C ARG A 186 -20.98 -0.19 3.01
N LEU A 187 -19.96 -1.02 2.73
CA LEU A 187 -19.22 -1.69 3.78
C LEU A 187 -18.47 -0.60 4.52
N TYR A 188 -19.06 -0.16 5.64
CA TYR A 188 -18.53 0.90 6.47
C TYR A 188 -17.15 0.47 6.96
N GLN A 189 -16.08 0.99 6.33
CA GLN A 189 -14.72 0.88 6.87
C GLN A 189 -14.59 1.65 8.19
N CYS A 190 -15.58 2.52 8.45
CA CYS A 190 -15.71 3.41 9.59
C CYS A 190 -17.20 3.57 9.92
N LEU A 191 -17.57 3.70 11.20
CA LEU A 191 -18.91 4.09 11.62
C LEU A 191 -19.42 5.32 10.85
N PRO A 192 -20.69 5.36 10.41
CA PRO A 192 -21.33 6.56 9.86
C PRO A 192 -21.15 7.75 10.78
N ALA A 193 -21.07 8.98 10.25
CA ALA A 193 -20.76 10.18 11.03
C ALA A 193 -21.64 10.33 12.30
N LYS A 194 -22.93 10.03 12.20
CA LYS A 194 -23.88 10.05 13.33
C LYS A 194 -23.54 9.02 14.41
N GLU A 195 -23.26 7.78 14.03
CA GLU A 195 -22.93 6.70 14.97
C GLU A 195 -21.51 6.85 15.52
N LYS A 196 -20.60 7.46 14.74
CA LYS A 196 -19.27 7.83 15.21
C LYS A 196 -19.33 8.90 16.29
N LEU A 197 -20.20 9.90 16.15
CA LEU A 197 -20.42 10.92 17.18
C LEU A 197 -20.95 10.28 18.47
N LYS A 198 -21.99 9.45 18.37
CA LYS A 198 -22.52 8.70 19.52
C LYS A 198 -21.49 7.80 20.18
N PHE A 199 -20.63 7.17 19.38
CA PHE A 199 -19.53 6.34 19.89
C PHE A 199 -18.49 7.18 20.66
N GLN A 200 -18.17 8.38 20.16
CA GLN A 200 -17.26 9.31 20.84
C GLN A 200 -17.86 9.88 22.13
N ASP A 201 -19.18 10.08 22.17
CA ASP A 201 -19.90 10.60 23.34
C ASP A 201 -20.12 9.56 24.44
N ARG A 202 -19.84 8.27 24.17
CA ARG A 202 -20.06 7.17 25.10
C ARG A 202 -19.08 7.26 26.29
N GLU A 203 -19.59 7.13 27.52
CA GLU A 203 -18.80 7.39 28.73
C GLU A 203 -17.54 6.52 28.86
N ASP A 204 -17.59 5.27 28.42
CA ASP A 204 -16.45 4.34 28.40
C ASP A 204 -15.36 4.80 27.43
N ILE A 205 -15.73 5.30 26.25
CA ILE A 205 -14.81 5.84 25.25
C ILE A 205 -14.21 7.17 25.70
N VAL A 206 -15.01 8.07 26.27
CA VAL A 206 -14.51 9.35 26.83
C VAL A 206 -13.46 9.11 27.91
N ARG A 207 -13.68 8.13 28.80
CA ARG A 207 -12.70 7.74 29.83
C ARG A 207 -11.42 7.20 29.19
N LEU A 208 -11.55 6.28 28.23
CA LEU A 208 -10.41 5.72 27.49
C LEU A 208 -9.60 6.81 26.78
N ASP A 209 -10.26 7.76 26.11
CA ASP A 209 -9.59 8.85 25.41
C ASP A 209 -8.89 9.80 26.39
N THR A 210 -9.50 10.08 27.54
CA THR A 210 -8.87 10.87 28.61
C THR A 210 -7.62 10.19 29.16
N ASP A 211 -7.69 8.87 29.41
CA ASP A 211 -6.56 8.08 29.88
C ASP A 211 -5.43 8.05 28.83
N ILE A 212 -5.76 7.84 27.55
CA ILE A 212 -4.79 7.86 26.44
C ILE A 212 -4.11 9.24 26.34
N GLN A 213 -4.87 10.33 26.43
CA GLN A 213 -4.29 11.68 26.41
C GLN A 213 -3.40 11.95 27.62
N SER A 214 -3.80 11.49 28.81
CA SER A 214 -2.97 11.64 30.02
C SER A 214 -1.62 10.91 29.88
N LEU A 215 -1.63 9.70 29.31
CA LEU A 215 -0.41 8.92 29.05
C LEU A 215 0.45 9.58 27.97
N LYS A 216 -0.17 10.16 26.93
CA LYS A 216 0.53 10.91 25.88
C LYS A 216 1.24 12.14 26.45
N THR A 217 0.58 12.89 27.33
CA THR A 217 1.19 14.05 28.01
C THR A 217 2.35 13.63 28.90
N ARG A 218 2.23 12.51 29.62
CA ARG A 218 3.33 11.98 30.45
C ARG A 218 4.52 11.53 29.60
N LEU A 219 4.29 11.01 28.39
CA LEU A 219 5.37 10.60 27.48
C LEU A 219 6.20 11.76 26.95
N MET A 220 5.68 12.98 26.88
CA MET A 220 6.41 14.15 26.35
C MET A 220 7.55 14.64 27.25
N GLY A 221 7.68 14.13 28.49
CA GLY A 221 8.66 14.60 29.48
C GLY A 221 9.57 13.53 30.10
N LEU A 222 9.61 12.29 29.57
CA LEU A 222 10.30 11.15 30.21
C LEU A 222 11.50 10.62 29.42
N ASN A 223 12.54 10.17 30.15
CA ASN A 223 13.73 9.50 29.60
C ASN A 223 13.47 8.02 29.26
N THR A 224 14.31 7.45 28.38
CA THR A 224 14.14 6.19 27.64
C THR A 224 13.84 4.91 28.44
N ALA A 225 14.12 4.84 29.73
CA ALA A 225 13.88 3.65 30.56
C ALA A 225 12.43 3.52 31.06
N GLU A 226 11.75 4.64 31.36
CA GLU A 226 10.38 4.65 31.91
C GLU A 226 9.29 4.69 30.83
N VAL A 227 9.71 4.91 29.58
CA VAL A 227 8.84 5.04 28.41
C VAL A 227 8.16 3.71 28.05
N ARG A 228 8.85 2.57 28.21
CA ARG A 228 8.35 1.25 27.78
C ARG A 228 7.04 0.80 28.47
N PRO A 229 6.90 0.83 29.81
CA PRO A 229 5.66 0.42 30.47
C PRO A 229 4.48 1.35 30.15
N ILE A 230 4.74 2.65 30.02
CA ILE A 230 3.73 3.65 29.68
C ILE A 230 3.22 3.45 28.24
N GLN A 231 4.12 3.18 27.29
CA GLN A 231 3.76 2.82 25.92
C GLN A 231 2.97 1.51 25.82
N GLN A 232 3.34 0.49 26.62
CA GLN A 232 2.58 -0.76 26.67
C GLN A 232 1.16 -0.53 27.18
N ARG A 233 1.00 0.29 28.22
CA ARG A 233 -0.31 0.65 28.76
C ARG A 233 -1.14 1.44 27.73
N GLN A 234 -0.54 2.40 27.04
CA GLN A 234 -1.20 3.15 25.97
C GLN A 234 -1.70 2.22 24.85
N ARG A 235 -0.84 1.32 24.35
CA ARG A 235 -1.22 0.34 23.32
C ARG A 235 -2.38 -0.55 23.75
N HIS A 236 -2.41 -0.95 25.03
CA HIS A 236 -3.51 -1.75 25.55
C HIS A 236 -4.84 -0.99 25.51
N LEU A 237 -4.86 0.27 25.94
CA LEU A 237 -6.05 1.13 25.91
C LEU A 237 -6.49 1.44 24.47
N GLU A 238 -5.55 1.71 23.56
CA GLU A 238 -5.84 1.91 22.13
C GLU A 238 -6.45 0.66 21.49
N THR A 239 -5.91 -0.53 21.82
CA THR A 239 -6.45 -1.82 21.35
C THR A 239 -7.85 -2.06 21.90
N GLN A 240 -8.10 -1.72 23.17
CA GLN A 240 -9.42 -1.82 23.79
C GLN A 240 -10.44 -0.88 23.11
N ARG A 241 -10.07 0.37 22.87
CA ARG A 241 -10.91 1.34 22.12
C ARG A 241 -11.22 0.82 20.71
N GLN A 242 -10.20 0.28 20.02
CA GLN A 242 -10.37 -0.25 18.67
C GLN A 242 -11.26 -1.50 18.64
N ARG A 243 -11.21 -2.36 19.67
CA ARG A 243 -12.11 -3.50 19.80
C ARG A 243 -13.56 -3.05 19.94
N LEU A 244 -13.83 -2.08 20.83
CA LEU A 244 -15.19 -1.53 21.01
C LEU A 244 -15.70 -0.86 19.72
N TYR A 245 -14.82 -0.17 18.99
CA TYR A 245 -15.16 0.42 17.69
C TYR A 245 -15.56 -0.65 16.65
N LEU A 246 -14.84 -1.77 16.60
CA LEU A 246 -15.14 -2.88 15.70
C LEU A 246 -16.43 -3.62 16.11
N GLU A 247 -16.70 -3.75 17.40
CA GLU A 247 -17.95 -4.33 17.92
C GLU A 247 -19.17 -3.46 17.54
N GLU A 248 -19.08 -2.13 17.66
CA GLU A 248 -20.14 -1.23 17.20
C GLU A 248 -20.28 -1.21 15.68
N LEU A 249 -19.17 -1.32 14.94
CA LEU A 249 -19.19 -1.42 13.48
C LEU A 249 -19.83 -2.72 12.99
N ALA A 250 -19.73 -3.80 13.76
CA ALA A 250 -20.37 -5.08 13.46
C ALA A 250 -21.87 -5.13 13.82
N ARG A 251 -22.39 -4.16 14.58
CA ARG A 251 -23.82 -4.05 14.95
C ARG A 251 -24.67 -3.34 13.89
N LEU A 252 -24.02 -2.65 12.95
CA LEU A 252 -24.65 -1.95 11.82
C LEU A 252 -24.78 -2.87 10.60
#